data_AF-A0A9W5VI90-F1
#
_entry.id   AF-A0A9W5VI90-F1
#
_cell.length_a   1.000
_cell.length_b   1.000
_cell.length_c   1.000
_cell.angle_alpha   90.00
_cell.angle_beta   90.00
_cell.angle_gamma   90.00
#
_symmetry.space_group_name_H-M   'P 1'
#
loop_
_entity.id
_entity.type
_entity.pdbx_description
1 polymer ?
#
loop_
_entity_poly.entity_id
_entity_poly.type
_entity_poly.pdbx_seq_one_letter_code
_entity_poly.pdbx_strand_id
1 'polypeptide(L)'
;MKIERKDVEKYFKDNKEIALKRASEILAKEVNWSSFNGIIGSKNDTYEVNVEDHDTVESYIKDWMYGHELAYSSDKNKNLPYNKHNRSSYKVHALLEDEYLKGFIECCLMKTYFKKKKVA
;
A
#
# COMPACT_ATOMS: atom_id res chain seq x y z
N MET A 1 -2.61 -21.13 -2.36
CA MET A 1 -2.03 -20.75 -3.67
C MET A 1 -0.73 -20.04 -3.37
N LYS A 2 0.39 -20.42 -4.00
CA LYS A 2 1.70 -19.80 -3.70
C LYS A 2 1.82 -18.51 -4.53
N ILE A 3 2.01 -17.37 -3.88
CA ILE A 3 2.23 -16.09 -4.58
C ILE A 3 3.67 -16.06 -5.09
N GLU A 4 3.86 -15.98 -6.41
CA GLU A 4 5.19 -15.94 -7.01
C GLU A 4 5.63 -14.52 -7.37
N ARG A 5 6.91 -14.23 -7.13
CA ARG A 5 7.51 -12.92 -7.44
C ARG A 5 7.37 -12.53 -8.90
N LYS A 6 7.52 -13.48 -9.83
CA LYS A 6 7.43 -13.21 -11.29
C LYS A 6 6.03 -12.77 -11.69
N ASP A 7 5.00 -13.39 -11.13
CA ASP A 7 3.60 -13.04 -11.39
C ASP A 7 3.28 -11.65 -10.84
N VAL A 8 3.76 -11.34 -9.64
CA VAL A 8 3.62 -10.01 -9.04
C VAL A 8 4.36 -8.95 -9.87
N GLU A 9 5.55 -9.25 -10.39
CA GLU A 9 6.29 -8.34 -11.25
C GLU A 9 5.61 -8.09 -12.59
N LYS A 10 5.03 -9.14 -13.20
CA LYS A 10 4.24 -9.05 -14.43
C LYS A 10 2.98 -8.23 -14.20
N TYR A 11 2.17 -8.59 -13.21
CA TYR A 11 0.96 -7.86 -12.85
C TYR A 11 1.25 -6.38 -12.63
N PHE A 12 2.32 -6.05 -11.90
CA PHE A 12 2.71 -4.66 -11.71
C PHE A 12 2.97 -3.92 -13.02
N LYS A 13 3.75 -4.52 -13.95
CA LYS A 13 4.07 -3.88 -15.24
C LYS A 13 2.80 -3.65 -16.07
N ASP A 14 1.94 -4.66 -16.14
CA ASP A 14 0.74 -4.64 -16.97
C ASP A 14 -0.32 -3.65 -16.44
N ASN A 15 -0.34 -3.38 -15.14
CA ASN A 15 -1.40 -2.59 -14.50
C ASN A 15 -0.96 -1.18 -14.04
N LYS A 16 0.34 -0.87 -14.06
CA LYS A 16 0.87 0.39 -13.49
C LYS A 16 0.23 1.63 -14.10
N GLU A 17 0.12 1.72 -15.42
CA GLU A 17 -0.38 2.93 -16.09
C GLU A 17 -1.85 3.19 -15.75
N ILE A 18 -2.68 2.15 -15.81
CA ILE A 18 -4.11 2.23 -15.46
C ILE A 18 -4.28 2.61 -13.98
N ALA A 19 -3.48 2.03 -13.09
CA ALA A 19 -3.52 2.37 -11.67
C ALA A 19 -3.14 3.84 -11.42
N LEU A 20 -2.11 4.37 -12.08
CA LEU A 20 -1.74 5.78 -11.95
C LEU A 20 -2.83 6.71 -12.50
N LYS A 21 -3.48 6.33 -13.60
CA LYS A 21 -4.62 7.08 -14.16
C LYS A 21 -5.79 7.14 -13.18
N ARG A 22 -6.24 5.99 -12.66
CA ARG A 22 -7.35 5.92 -11.69
C ARG A 22 -7.02 6.68 -10.40
N ALA A 23 -5.79 6.55 -9.90
CA ALA A 23 -5.34 7.31 -8.74
C ALA A 23 -5.36 8.82 -9.00
N SER A 24 -5.05 9.26 -10.22
CA SER A 24 -5.12 10.67 -10.60
C SER A 24 -6.55 11.20 -10.61
N GLU A 25 -7.48 10.39 -11.13
CA GLU A 25 -8.92 10.71 -11.16
C GLU A 25 -9.49 10.84 -9.74
N ILE A 26 -9.24 9.84 -8.88
CA ILE A 26 -9.72 9.83 -7.49
C ILE A 26 -9.14 11.00 -6.67
N LEU A 27 -7.86 11.31 -6.88
CA LEU A 27 -7.18 12.36 -6.13
C LEU A 27 -7.30 13.75 -6.78
N ALA A 28 -8.03 13.85 -7.89
CA ALA A 28 -8.23 15.07 -8.68
C ALA A 28 -6.92 15.82 -8.99
N LYS A 29 -5.84 15.08 -9.27
CA LYS A 29 -4.52 15.63 -9.58
C LYS A 29 -3.67 14.61 -10.32
N GLU A 30 -2.65 15.06 -11.05
CA GLU A 30 -1.69 14.14 -11.68
C GLU A 30 -0.91 13.32 -10.64
N VAL A 31 -0.94 12.00 -10.79
CA VAL A 31 -0.23 11.03 -9.96
C VAL A 31 0.75 10.25 -10.81
N ASN A 32 2.04 10.47 -10.57
CA ASN A 32 3.12 9.66 -11.15
C ASN A 32 3.54 8.54 -10.18
N TRP A 33 4.43 7.66 -10.63
CA TRP A 33 4.89 6.54 -9.80
C TRP A 33 5.55 6.98 -8.49
N SER A 34 6.34 8.05 -8.51
CA SER A 34 7.03 8.53 -7.31
C SER A 34 6.01 9.00 -6.26
N SER A 35 5.02 9.78 -6.68
CA SER A 35 3.98 10.27 -5.78
C SER A 35 3.05 9.15 -5.31
N PHE A 36 2.64 8.23 -6.19
CA PHE A 36 1.84 7.06 -5.82
C PHE A 36 2.55 6.20 -4.76
N ASN A 37 3.80 5.83 -5.03
CA ASN A 37 4.62 5.04 -4.11
C ASN A 37 4.86 5.79 -2.79
N GLY A 38 4.94 7.12 -2.85
CA GLY A 38 5.00 8.00 -1.69
C GLY A 38 3.71 8.02 -0.87
N ILE A 39 2.53 7.94 -1.50
CA ILE A 39 1.22 7.88 -0.82
C ILE A 39 1.07 6.57 -0.06
N ILE A 40 1.21 5.44 -0.76
CA ILE A 40 1.00 4.10 -0.18
C ILE A 40 2.13 3.64 0.74
N GLY A 41 3.27 4.34 0.70
CA GLY A 41 4.34 4.09 1.66
C GLY A 41 5.06 2.78 1.53
N SER A 42 4.96 2.11 0.38
CA SER A 42 5.65 0.85 0.06
C SER A 42 7.18 0.89 0.23
N LYS A 43 7.82 2.07 0.31
CA LYS A 43 9.27 2.18 0.56
C LYS A 43 9.67 2.37 2.02
N ASN A 44 8.72 2.75 2.88
CA ASN A 44 8.98 3.06 4.28
C ASN A 44 8.21 2.06 5.14
N ASP A 45 8.64 1.83 6.38
CA ASP A 45 7.93 0.99 7.36
C ASP A 45 6.67 1.72 7.84
N THR A 46 5.71 1.79 6.92
CA THR A 46 4.48 2.55 7.03
C THR A 46 3.55 1.82 7.98
N TYR A 47 2.94 2.57 8.89
CA TYR A 47 2.19 2.03 10.02
C TYR A 47 3.04 1.12 10.92
N GLU A 48 4.37 1.30 10.93
CA GLU A 48 5.34 0.49 11.70
C GLU A 48 5.36 -0.99 11.32
N VAL A 49 4.84 -1.33 10.14
CA VAL A 49 4.83 -2.71 9.66
C VAL A 49 6.15 -2.98 8.94
N ASN A 50 7.06 -3.67 9.63
CA ASN A 50 8.34 -4.09 9.03
C ASN A 50 8.18 -5.43 8.35
N VAL A 51 8.65 -5.53 7.11
CA VAL A 51 8.66 -6.81 6.38
C VAL A 51 9.36 -7.93 7.15
N GLU A 52 10.40 -7.61 7.92
CA GLU A 52 11.22 -8.60 8.64
C GLU A 52 10.42 -9.39 9.69
N ASP A 53 9.39 -8.77 10.27
CA ASP A 53 8.52 -9.33 11.31
C ASP A 53 7.51 -10.37 10.79
N HIS A 54 7.45 -10.58 9.46
CA HIS A 54 6.48 -11.49 8.83
C HIS A 54 7.16 -12.60 8.05
N ASP A 55 6.71 -13.84 8.23
CA ASP A 55 7.18 -15.00 7.47
C ASP A 55 6.50 -15.17 6.11
N THR A 56 5.33 -14.55 5.94
CA THR A 56 4.52 -14.63 4.71
C THR A 56 4.15 -13.24 4.20
N VAL A 57 3.95 -13.16 2.88
CA VAL A 57 3.53 -11.91 2.23
C VAL A 57 2.11 -11.53 2.65
N GLU A 58 1.25 -12.52 2.88
CA GLU A 58 -0.11 -12.34 3.34
C GLU A 58 -0.16 -11.76 4.75
N SER A 59 0.71 -12.21 5.66
CA SER A 59 0.80 -11.64 7.01
C SER A 59 1.24 -10.18 6.97
N TYR A 60 2.25 -9.86 6.14
CA TYR A 60 2.72 -8.49 5.96
C TYR A 60 1.62 -7.55 5.41
N ILE A 61 0.89 -7.98 4.39
CA ILE A 61 -0.20 -7.18 3.80
C ILE A 61 -1.33 -6.99 4.80
N LYS A 62 -1.70 -8.05 5.52
CA LYS A 62 -2.76 -8.00 6.53
C LYS A 62 -2.46 -6.97 7.61
N ASP A 63 -1.24 -6.96 8.13
CA ASP A 63 -0.86 -6.03 9.18
C ASP A 63 -0.72 -4.60 8.64
N TRP A 64 -0.26 -4.42 7.40
CA TRP A 64 -0.28 -3.12 6.74
C TRP A 64 -1.70 -2.57 6.58
N MET A 65 -2.66 -3.39 6.14
CA MET A 65 -4.07 -3.00 6.01
C MET A 65 -4.70 -2.68 7.36
N TYR A 66 -4.37 -3.47 8.40
CA TYR A 66 -4.82 -3.20 9.76
C TYR A 66 -4.26 -1.88 10.30
N GLY A 67 -2.97 -1.64 10.12
CA GLY A 67 -2.33 -0.37 10.48
C GLY A 67 -2.93 0.83 9.75
N HIS A 68 -3.32 0.67 8.48
CA HIS A 68 -4.06 1.68 7.74
C HIS A 68 -5.43 1.98 8.38
N GLU A 69 -6.22 0.95 8.67
CA GLU A 69 -7.55 1.10 9.25
C GLU A 69 -7.49 1.80 10.61
N LEU A 70 -6.51 1.45 11.46
CA LEU A 70 -6.28 2.14 12.73
C LEU A 70 -5.98 3.63 12.52
N ALA A 71 -5.10 3.96 11.57
CA ALA A 71 -4.76 5.34 11.25
C ALA A 71 -5.98 6.13 10.73
N TYR A 72 -6.73 5.55 9.79
CA TYR A 72 -7.93 6.17 9.23
C TYR A 72 -9.03 6.38 10.28
N SER A 73 -9.31 5.36 11.10
CA SER A 73 -10.28 5.44 12.19
C SER A 73 -9.90 6.47 13.26
N SER A 74 -8.61 6.58 13.59
CA SER A 74 -8.11 7.63 14.50
C SER A 74 -8.34 9.03 13.94
N ASP A 75 -8.00 9.24 12.66
CA ASP A 75 -8.19 10.53 11.99
C ASP A 75 -9.68 10.93 11.85
N LYS A 76 -10.56 9.95 11.67
CA LYS A 76 -12.01 10.15 11.56
C LYS A 76 -12.65 10.57 12.89
N ASN A 77 -12.20 9.98 14.00
CA ASN A 77 -12.83 10.16 15.32
C ASN A 77 -12.31 11.37 16.13
N LYS A 78 -11.28 12.10 15.66
CA LYS A 78 -10.68 13.33 16.23
C LYS A 78 -10.30 13.33 17.74
N ASN A 79 -10.56 12.25 18.48
CA ASN A 79 -10.43 12.14 19.93
C ASN A 79 -9.53 10.97 20.40
N LEU A 80 -8.74 10.36 19.52
CA LEU A 80 -7.81 9.29 19.88
C LEU A 80 -6.36 9.73 19.61
N PRO A 81 -5.43 9.56 20.57
CA PRO A 81 -4.02 9.84 20.33
C PRO A 81 -3.38 8.65 19.61
N TYR A 82 -3.51 8.58 18.29
CA TYR A 82 -2.53 7.88 17.47
C TYR A 82 -1.88 8.83 16.46
N ASN A 83 -0.57 9.02 16.63
CA ASN A 83 0.33 9.69 15.70
C ASN A 83 1.73 9.08 15.84
N LYS A 84 2.30 8.60 14.73
CA LYS A 84 3.64 9.06 14.34
C LYS A 84 3.85 9.02 12.83
N HIS A 85 3.62 10.19 12.22
CA HIS A 85 3.99 10.58 10.85
C HIS A 85 2.89 10.49 9.79
N ASN A 86 1.67 10.89 10.19
CA ASN A 86 0.73 11.70 9.41
C ASN A 86 0.81 11.50 7.88
N ARG A 87 0.53 10.28 7.41
CA ARG A 87 0.20 10.07 6.00
C ARG A 87 -1.24 10.47 5.81
N SER A 88 -1.57 10.90 4.61
CA SER A 88 -2.96 11.20 4.26
C SER A 88 -3.75 9.89 4.21
N SER A 89 -4.14 9.36 5.37
CA SER A 89 -4.94 8.15 5.55
C SER A 89 -6.18 8.26 4.66
N TYR A 90 -6.79 9.44 4.59
CA TYR A 90 -7.86 9.78 3.66
C TYR A 90 -7.53 9.53 2.18
N LYS A 91 -6.32 9.86 1.70
CA LYS A 91 -5.91 9.55 0.32
C LYS A 91 -5.73 8.05 0.13
N VAL A 92 -5.06 7.38 1.06
CA VAL A 92 -4.86 5.93 0.98
C VAL A 92 -6.21 5.21 1.00
N HIS A 93 -7.10 5.62 1.90
CA HIS A 93 -8.46 5.08 2.04
C HIS A 93 -9.26 5.31 0.76
N ALA A 94 -9.25 6.53 0.20
CA ALA A 94 -9.93 6.82 -1.07
C ALA A 94 -9.42 5.95 -2.24
N LEU A 95 -8.13 5.59 -2.26
CA LEU A 95 -7.60 4.65 -3.25
C LEU A 95 -8.00 3.20 -2.95
N LEU A 96 -8.15 2.82 -1.69
CA LEU A 96 -8.55 1.46 -1.29
C LEU A 96 -10.03 1.16 -1.51
N GLU A 97 -10.88 2.20 -1.56
CA GLU A 97 -12.30 2.08 -1.94
C GLU A 97 -12.48 1.68 -3.42
N ASP A 98 -11.45 1.87 -4.24
CA ASP A 98 -11.42 1.38 -5.62
C ASP A 98 -10.79 -0.02 -5.66
N GLU A 99 -11.60 -1.05 -5.94
CA GLU A 99 -11.17 -2.46 -5.91
C GLU A 99 -9.95 -2.76 -6.82
N TYR A 100 -9.82 -2.06 -7.95
CA TYR A 100 -8.67 -2.25 -8.84
C TYR A 100 -7.41 -1.66 -8.22
N LEU A 101 -7.51 -0.46 -7.65
CA LEU A 101 -6.39 0.17 -6.95
C LEU A 101 -6.02 -0.58 -5.68
N LYS A 102 -6.99 -1.13 -4.95
CA LYS A 102 -6.73 -2.02 -3.82
C LYS A 102 -5.86 -3.21 -4.22
N GLY A 103 -6.24 -3.92 -5.29
CA GLY A 103 -5.42 -5.01 -5.82
C GLY A 103 -4.02 -4.55 -6.28
N PHE A 104 -3.92 -3.36 -6.88
CA PHE A 104 -2.63 -2.80 -7.26
C PHE A 104 -1.76 -2.37 -6.07
N ILE A 105 -2.37 -1.87 -4.99
CA ILE A 105 -1.69 -1.53 -3.73
C ILE A 105 -1.16 -2.81 -3.08
N GLU A 106 -1.98 -3.86 -2.98
CA GLU A 106 -1.55 -5.18 -2.51
C GLU A 106 -0.36 -5.69 -3.32
N CYS A 107 -0.42 -5.61 -4.66
CA CYS A 107 0.71 -5.94 -5.53
C CYS A 107 1.98 -5.14 -5.18
N CYS A 108 1.87 -3.83 -4.93
CA CYS A 108 2.99 -2.99 -4.52
C CYS A 108 3.60 -3.42 -3.17
N LEU A 109 2.75 -3.82 -2.22
CA LEU A 109 3.18 -4.36 -0.93
C LEU A 109 3.88 -5.72 -1.11
N MET A 110 3.34 -6.61 -1.94
CA MET A 110 3.99 -7.89 -2.29
C MET A 110 5.39 -7.68 -2.88
N LYS A 111 5.54 -6.74 -3.82
CA LYS A 111 6.87 -6.40 -4.39
C LYS A 111 7.84 -5.94 -3.31
N THR A 112 7.35 -5.15 -2.37
CA THR A 112 8.17 -4.64 -1.25
C THR A 112 8.65 -5.79 -0.37
N TYR A 113 7.73 -6.69 -0.02
CA TYR A 113 8.02 -7.91 0.73
C TYR A 113 9.13 -8.72 0.05
N PHE A 114 8.93 -9.10 -1.22
CA PHE A 114 9.91 -9.91 -1.96
C PHE A 114 11.27 -9.21 -2.13
N LYS A 115 11.28 -7.88 -2.27
CA LYS A 115 12.52 -7.10 -2.36
C LYS A 115 13.28 -7.08 -1.03
N LYS A 116 12.58 -6.87 0.09
CA LYS A 116 13.21 -6.75 1.43
C LYS A 116 13.63 -8.10 1.99
N LYS A 117 12.83 -9.16 1.85
CA LYS A 117 13.18 -10.51 2.33
C LYS A 117 14.36 -11.16 1.60
N LYS A 118 14.96 -10.51 0.58
CA LYS A 118 16.00 -11.07 -0.28
C LYS A 118 15.71 -12.55 -0.55
N VAL A 119 14.52 -12.82 -1.09
CA VAL A 119 14.26 -14.17 -1.60
C VAL A 119 15.16 -14.31 -2.83
N ALA A 120 16.33 -14.91 -2.59
CA ALA A 120 17.29 -15.36 -3.58
C ALA A 120 16.66 -16.46 -4.43
#